data_AF-A0A0F9N6T8-F1
#
_entry.id   AF-A0A0F9N6T8-F1
#
_cell.length_a   1.000
_cell.length_b   1.000
_cell.length_c   1.000
_cell.angle_alpha   90.00
_cell.angle_beta   90.00
_cell.angle_gamma   90.00
#
_symmetry.space_group_name_H-M   'P 1'
#
loop_
_entity.id
_entity.type
_entity.pdbx_description
1 polymer ?
#
loop_
_entity_poly.entity_id
_entity_poly.type
_entity_poly.pdbx_seq_one_letter_code
_entity_poly.pdbx_strand_id
1 'polypeptide(L)'
;MAYKNVEETEPRFAGLKFISLALKILAIIVAAVALITALASIFTTLPPITRFATFVAILVGGAVQALLLWAGGELITLLIYVEHNTFETKEALKKPQMPPTKKSA
;
A
#
# COMPACT_ATOMS: atom_id res chain seq x y z
N MET A 1 -1.72 31.77 15.66
CA MET A 1 -1.23 30.51 16.26
C MET A 1 -2.41 29.55 16.38
N ALA A 2 -2.50 28.53 15.54
CA ALA A 2 -3.31 27.29 15.72
C ALA A 2 -3.29 26.47 14.41
N TYR A 3 -2.11 26.05 13.95
CA TYR A 3 -1.96 25.04 12.88
C TYR A 3 -1.28 23.77 13.42
N LYS A 4 -1.37 23.55 14.75
CA LYS A 4 -0.68 22.44 15.42
C LYS A 4 -1.61 21.31 15.87
N ASN A 5 -2.92 21.41 15.59
CA ASN A 5 -3.93 20.51 16.17
C ASN A 5 -4.71 19.70 15.12
N VAL A 6 -4.36 19.75 13.83
CA VAL A 6 -4.98 18.86 12.83
C VAL A 6 -4.20 17.54 12.70
N GLU A 7 -2.96 17.48 13.21
CA GLU A 7 -2.20 16.23 13.30
C GLU A 7 -2.79 15.23 14.31
N GLU A 8 -3.69 15.66 15.20
CA GLU A 8 -4.24 14.81 16.28
C GLU A 8 -5.50 14.00 15.92
N THR A 9 -6.06 14.10 14.72
CA THR A 9 -7.35 13.45 14.40
C THR A 9 -7.27 12.46 13.24
N GLU A 10 -6.78 11.25 13.49
CA GLU A 10 -7.62 10.14 13.98
C GLU A 10 -6.77 8.85 14.07
N PRO A 11 -6.81 8.09 15.19
CA PRO A 11 -6.17 6.78 15.30
C PRO A 11 -6.62 5.80 14.19
N ARG A 12 -7.76 6.07 13.55
CA ARG A 12 -8.30 5.33 12.41
C ARG A 12 -7.33 5.29 11.22
N PHE A 13 -6.70 6.41 10.88
CA PHE A 13 -5.75 6.46 9.76
C PHE A 13 -4.40 5.80 10.10
N ALA A 14 -3.98 5.85 11.36
CA ALA A 14 -2.74 5.22 11.81
C ALA A 14 -2.81 3.69 11.69
N GLY A 15 -3.92 3.08 12.12
CA GLY A 15 -4.14 1.64 11.98
C GLY A 15 -4.15 1.18 10.52
N LEU A 16 -4.86 1.91 9.64
CA LEU A 16 -4.93 1.60 8.21
C LEU A 16 -3.57 1.76 7.50
N LYS A 17 -2.77 2.76 7.87
CA LYS A 17 -1.39 2.93 7.38
C LYS A 17 -0.50 1.75 7.81
N PHE A 18 -0.63 1.29 9.05
CA PHE A 18 0.10 0.12 9.53
C PHE A 18 -0.29 -1.16 8.78
N ILE A 19 -1.59 -1.38 8.55
CA ILE A 19 -2.09 -2.54 7.79
C ILE A 19 -1.56 -2.51 6.34
N SER A 20 -1.61 -1.35 5.68
CA SER A 20 -1.03 -1.18 4.34
C SER A 20 0.47 -1.51 4.32
N LEU A 21 1.24 -1.00 5.28
CA LEU A 21 2.66 -1.28 5.40
C LEU A 21 2.91 -2.78 5.61
N ALA A 22 2.15 -3.43 6.51
CA ALA A 22 2.26 -4.86 6.78
C ALA A 22 1.97 -5.69 5.52
N LEU A 23 0.97 -5.32 4.72
CA LEU A 23 0.66 -5.97 3.43
C LEU A 23 1.81 -5.85 2.43
N LYS A 24 2.44 -4.68 2.32
CA LYS A 24 3.60 -4.48 1.44
C LYS A 24 4.81 -5.29 1.90
N ILE A 25 5.06 -5.35 3.20
CA ILE A 25 6.12 -6.21 3.77
C ILE A 25 5.83 -7.68 3.47
N LEU A 26 4.58 -8.12 3.67
CA LEU A 26 4.16 -9.49 3.37
C LEU A 26 4.32 -9.81 1.87
N ALA A 27 4.02 -8.87 0.98
CA ALA A 27 4.23 -9.03 -0.45
C ALA A 27 5.71 -9.30 -0.79
N ILE A 28 6.64 -8.57 -0.16
CA ILE A 28 8.09 -8.79 -0.31
C ILE A 28 8.48 -10.18 0.19
N ILE A 29 7.96 -10.60 1.35
CA ILE A 29 8.23 -11.93 1.91
C ILE A 29 7.73 -13.02 0.97
N VAL A 30 6.51 -12.89 0.44
CA VAL A 30 5.93 -13.85 -0.51
C VAL A 30 6.77 -13.93 -1.79
N ALA A 31 7.23 -12.79 -2.33
CA ALA A 31 8.12 -12.77 -3.47
C ALA A 31 9.45 -13.50 -3.19
N ALA A 32 10.06 -13.25 -2.03
CA ALA A 32 11.31 -13.89 -1.63
C ALA A 32 11.15 -15.41 -1.45
N VAL A 33 10.08 -15.84 -0.79
CA VAL A 33 9.77 -17.26 -0.61
C VAL A 33 9.54 -17.93 -1.97
N ALA A 34 8.75 -17.33 -2.85
CA ALA A 34 8.52 -17.87 -4.19
C ALA A 34 9.83 -18.03 -4.98
N LEU A 35 10.74 -17.06 -4.89
CA LEU A 35 12.05 -17.16 -5.54
C LEU A 35 12.87 -18.33 -4.97
N ILE A 36 12.93 -18.46 -3.65
CA ILE A 36 13.66 -19.56 -2.99
C ILE A 36 13.05 -20.92 -3.38
N THR A 37 11.72 -21.05 -3.36
CA THR A 37 11.02 -22.28 -3.73
C THR A 37 11.22 -22.62 -5.21
N ALA A 38 11.21 -21.62 -6.10
CA ALA A 38 11.51 -21.82 -7.51
C ALA A 38 12.94 -22.35 -7.68
N LEU A 39 13.94 -21.73 -7.07
CA LEU A 39 15.32 -22.20 -7.13
C LEU A 39 15.48 -23.61 -6.56
N ALA A 40 14.82 -23.92 -5.43
CA ALA A 40 14.83 -25.26 -4.84
C ALA A 40 14.24 -26.33 -5.79
N SER A 41 13.23 -25.97 -6.60
CA SER A 41 12.59 -26.91 -7.53
C SER A 41 13.54 -27.46 -8.60
N ILE A 42 14.62 -26.74 -8.92
CA ILE A 42 15.64 -27.14 -9.90
C ILE A 42 16.40 -28.39 -9.43
N PHE A 43 16.60 -28.54 -8.11
CA PHE A 43 17.37 -29.62 -7.50
C PHE A 43 16.56 -30.88 -7.22
N THR A 44 15.29 -30.92 -7.62
CA THR A 44 14.43 -32.09 -7.45
C THR A 44 14.80 -33.22 -8.41
N THR A 45 14.40 -34.45 -8.10
CA THR A 45 14.61 -35.64 -8.93
C THR A 45 13.61 -35.77 -10.09
N LEU A 46 12.76 -34.76 -10.31
CA LEU A 46 11.74 -34.76 -11.34
C LEU A 46 12.34 -34.78 -12.77
N PRO A 47 11.57 -35.21 -13.78
CA PRO A 47 11.99 -35.08 -15.17
C PRO A 47 12.35 -33.62 -15.53
N PRO A 48 13.33 -33.38 -16.42
CA PRO A 48 13.79 -32.02 -16.75
C PRO A 48 12.67 -31.06 -17.20
N ILE A 49 11.75 -31.54 -18.05
CA ILE A 49 10.61 -30.76 -18.54
C ILE A 49 9.69 -30.37 -17.38
N THR A 50 9.43 -31.30 -16.45
CA THR A 50 8.61 -31.05 -15.27
C THR A 50 9.28 -30.04 -14.34
N ARG A 51 10.61 -30.15 -14.11
CA ARG A 51 11.36 -29.16 -13.31
C ARG A 51 11.24 -27.76 -13.88
N PHE A 52 11.43 -27.62 -15.19
CA PHE A 52 11.30 -26.33 -15.86
C PHE A 52 9.88 -25.77 -15.73
N ALA A 53 8.86 -26.59 -15.99
CA ALA A 53 7.46 -26.17 -15.86
C ALA A 53 7.13 -25.76 -14.42
N THR A 54 7.57 -26.52 -13.42
CA THR A 54 7.39 -26.20 -11.99
C THR A 54 8.11 -24.90 -11.60
N PHE A 55 9.35 -24.71 -12.05
CA PHE A 55 10.11 -23.48 -11.83
C PHE A 55 9.35 -22.25 -12.36
N VAL A 56 8.90 -22.30 -13.62
CA VAL A 56 8.13 -21.22 -14.24
C VAL A 56 6.81 -20.99 -13.52
N ALA A 57 6.08 -22.06 -13.20
CA ALA A 57 4.80 -21.96 -12.50
C ALA A 57 4.94 -21.30 -11.12
N ILE A 58 5.96 -21.66 -10.34
CA ILE A 58 6.24 -21.05 -9.04
C ILE A 58 6.61 -19.57 -9.19
N LEU A 59 7.47 -19.23 -10.16
CA LEU A 59 7.86 -17.84 -10.39
C LEU A 59 6.67 -16.98 -10.79
N VAL A 60 5.88 -17.43 -11.77
CA VAL A 60 4.72 -16.67 -12.24
C VAL A 60 3.66 -16.58 -11.15
N GLY A 61 3.31 -17.70 -10.51
CA GLY A 61 2.33 -17.73 -9.43
C GLY A 61 2.74 -16.84 -8.25
N GLY A 62 4.00 -16.96 -7.82
CA GLY A 62 4.55 -16.15 -6.73
C GLY A 62 4.65 -14.68 -7.07
N ALA A 63 5.07 -14.32 -8.29
CA ALA A 63 5.12 -12.94 -8.74
C ALA A 63 3.72 -12.31 -8.79
N VAL A 64 2.73 -13.02 -9.36
CA VAL A 64 1.34 -12.55 -9.41
C VAL A 64 0.79 -12.38 -7.98
N GLN A 65 0.99 -13.35 -7.09
CA GLN A 65 0.52 -13.26 -5.71
C GLN A 65 1.17 -12.09 -4.95
N ALA A 66 2.48 -11.88 -5.10
CA ALA A 66 3.18 -10.76 -4.49
C ALA A 66 2.67 -9.41 -5.02
N LEU A 67 2.47 -9.30 -6.35
CA LEU A 67 1.94 -8.08 -6.97
C LEU A 67 0.52 -7.77 -6.49
N LEU A 68 -0.34 -8.78 -6.32
CA LEU A 68 -1.70 -8.57 -5.79
C LEU A 68 -1.69 -8.07 -4.35
N LEU A 69 -0.83 -8.63 -3.49
CA LEU A 69 -0.66 -8.15 -2.11
C LEU A 69 -0.14 -6.71 -2.08
N TRP A 70 0.86 -6.41 -2.91
CA TRP A 70 1.42 -5.05 -3.01
C TRP A 70 0.36 -4.05 -3.50
N ALA A 71 -0.34 -4.38 -4.58
CA ALA A 71 -1.41 -3.56 -5.13
C ALA A 71 -2.54 -3.34 -4.12
N GLY A 72 -2.89 -4.37 -3.33
CA GLY A 72 -3.84 -4.24 -2.23
C GLY A 72 -3.40 -3.22 -1.18
N GLY A 73 -2.12 -3.26 -0.78
CA GLY A 73 -1.54 -2.26 0.14
C GLY A 73 -1.53 -0.84 -0.45
N GLU A 74 -1.17 -0.69 -1.73
CA GLU A 74 -1.24 0.62 -2.41
C GLU A 74 -2.66 1.16 -2.50
N LEU A 75 -3.64 0.30 -2.83
CA LEU A 75 -5.03 0.70 -2.90
C LEU A 75 -5.55 1.23 -1.55
N ILE A 76 -5.22 0.54 -0.46
CA ILE A 76 -5.56 1.00 0.91
C ILE A 76 -4.90 2.38 1.17
N THR A 77 -3.65 2.56 0.78
CA THR A 77 -2.93 3.83 0.95
C THR A 77 -3.60 4.96 0.19
N LEU A 78 -4.04 4.71 -1.06
CA LEU A 78 -4.75 5.68 -1.88
C LEU A 78 -6.11 6.05 -1.28
N LEU A 79 -6.86 5.06 -0.79
CA LEU A 79 -8.16 5.31 -0.14
C LEU A 79 -8.01 6.20 1.10
N ILE A 80 -6.99 5.95 1.93
CA ILE A 80 -6.65 6.81 3.07
C ILE A 80 -6.37 8.24 2.61
N TYR A 81 -5.61 8.41 1.52
CA TYR A 81 -5.26 9.74 1.02
C TYR A 81 -6.50 10.50 0.50
N VAL A 82 -7.38 9.83 -0.24
CA VAL A 82 -8.66 10.41 -0.70
C VAL A 82 -9.56 10.79 0.48
N GLU A 83 -9.65 9.92 1.48
CA GLU A 83 -10.44 10.19 2.69
C GLU A 83 -9.91 11.38 3.48
N HIS A 84 -8.59 11.47 3.64
CA HIS A 84 -7.93 12.58 4.31
C HIS A 84 -8.18 13.92 3.59
N ASN A 85 -7.98 13.96 2.26
CA ASN A 85 -8.23 15.16 1.45
C ASN A 85 -9.71 15.59 1.50
N THR A 86 -10.63 14.62 1.52
CA THR A 86 -12.08 14.87 1.64
C THR A 86 -12.41 15.48 3.00
N PHE A 87 -11.78 15.00 4.06
CA PHE A 87 -11.96 15.52 5.41
C PHE A 87 -11.45 16.96 5.54
N GLU A 88 -10.23 17.24 5.07
CA GLU A 88 -9.65 18.59 5.08
C GLU A 88 -10.52 19.59 4.31
N THR A 89 -11.03 19.20 3.14
CA THR A 89 -11.91 20.06 2.32
C THR A 89 -13.21 20.38 3.06
N LYS A 90 -13.82 19.39 3.72
CA LYS A 90 -15.03 19.60 4.52
C LYS A 90 -14.79 20.55 5.70
N GLU A 91 -13.67 20.41 6.39
CA GLU A 91 -13.31 21.30 7.50
C GLU A 91 -12.98 22.72 7.03
N ALA A 92 -12.32 22.88 5.89
CA ALA A 92 -12.05 24.18 5.28
C ALA A 92 -13.33 24.93 4.90
N LEU A 93 -14.35 24.22 4.39
CA LEU A 93 -15.64 24.80 4.01
C LEU A 93 -16.51 25.19 5.21
N LYS A 94 -16.30 24.60 6.39
CA LYS A 94 -16.98 24.99 7.64
C LYS A 94 -16.44 26.28 8.24
N LYS A 95 -15.22 26.70 7.89
CA LYS A 95 -14.64 27.95 8.39
C LYS A 95 -15.26 29.13 7.62
N PRO A 96 -15.81 30.16 8.31
CA PRO A 96 -16.34 31.33 7.62
C PRO A 96 -15.21 31.99 6.81
N GLN A 97 -15.43 32.17 5.50
CA GLN A 97 -14.52 32.93 4.64
C GLN A 97 -14.41 34.34 5.22
N MET A 98 -13.27 34.68 5.82
CA MET A 98 -13.00 36.07 6.16
C MET A 98 -13.01 36.88 4.86
N PRO A 99 -13.72 38.02 4.81
CA PRO A 99 -13.77 38.84 3.61
C PRO A 99 -12.35 39.23 3.20
N PRO A 100 -12.07 39.33 1.88
CA PRO A 100 -10.77 39.75 1.42
C PRO A 100 -10.43 41.07 2.09
N THR A 101 -9.34 41.09 2.84
CA THR A 101 -8.77 42.32 3.38
C THR A 101 -8.50 43.22 2.19
N LYS A 102 -9.35 44.25 2.02
CA LYS A 102 -9.09 45.33 1.07
C LYS A 102 -7.67 45.82 1.38
N LYS A 103 -6.74 45.59 0.46
CA LYS A 103 -5.48 46.33 0.46
C LYS A 103 -5.88 47.79 0.41
N SER A 104 -5.59 48.53 1.48
CA SER A 104 -5.69 49.98 1.43
C SER A 104 -4.75 50.45 0.32
N ALA A 105 -5.28 51.34 -0.51
CA ALA A 105 -4.60 51.96 -1.65
C ALA A 105 -3.27 52.60 -1.25
#